data_AF-A0A975EG91-F1
#
_entry.id   AF-A0A975EG91-F1
#
_cell.length_a   1.000
_cell.length_b   1.000
_cell.length_c   1.000
_cell.angle_alpha   90.00
_cell.angle_beta   90.00
_cell.angle_gamma   90.00
#
_symmetry.space_group_name_H-M   'P 1'
#
loop_
_entity.id
_entity.type
_entity.pdbx_description
1 polymer ?
#
loop_
_entity_poly.entity_id
_entity_poly.type
_entity_poly.pdbx_seq_one_letter_code
_entity_poly.pdbx_strand_id
1 'polypeptide(L)'
;MPTAAFGKLPLLLPLVAAAMVAGSNAQQLTSREVLVVYNKSDPESARLAEVYQEARGIPASQVLGLEMPPKPDISRAEYDESILTPLRDHFTDRGWWKRSRDPQGLLVPTENRIRAIVLMRGVPLRIQPAPKAAPKEGEAPPADPIAPRDEACVDSELALFGIEDLPSKGVLKNAFYQSDSPLSKAKLPYFVLTSRIDSPAYAICKKMITDAVATEKHGLWGRAYVDIANKFPQGDKWLSDIVAENMRMGIPTVTDRFNDTLPKNYPLTDASIYYGWYDWDVSGPFLDPGFMFRPGAVAVHLHSFSAQQLTDAHKNWSAPLLVRGAAATVGNVYEPYLDLTHHFEILHDRLLKGWTFAEAAWASIPVASWQGVVLGDPLYRPFLHIDGTGTNRPEDRDFRALRAASRQWPDESALRREKISGAAEKLKSGILAEGLALGYLEERDIDKARLWLGKAKEFHERPEDKLRQDIQLIAIEREMKNNPAAIKMLREAKERYGSIPAADALSGWLDILDPPPPPPADPTKIPKQ
;
A
#
# COMPACT_ATOMS: atom_id res chain seq x y z
N MET A 1 56.90 -29.80 55.62
CA MET A 1 57.07 -29.97 54.16
C MET A 1 56.03 -29.09 53.48
N PRO A 2 56.44 -28.00 52.80
CA PRO A 2 55.57 -26.85 52.54
C PRO A 2 55.30 -26.61 51.04
N THR A 3 54.15 -26.02 50.72
CA THR A 3 53.89 -25.06 49.61
C THR A 3 52.42 -24.61 49.73
N ALA A 4 52.08 -23.33 50.01
CA ALA A 4 52.11 -22.15 49.13
C ALA A 4 51.16 -22.35 47.91
N ALA A 5 50.32 -21.42 47.43
CA ALA A 5 50.01 -20.04 47.73
C ALA A 5 48.70 -19.67 46.99
N PHE A 6 48.16 -18.49 47.34
CA PHE A 6 47.08 -17.78 46.64
C PHE A 6 47.23 -17.75 45.11
N GLY A 7 46.12 -17.98 44.40
CA GLY A 7 45.97 -17.67 42.98
C GLY A 7 44.59 -17.07 42.73
N LYS A 8 44.52 -15.74 42.61
CA LYS A 8 43.36 -14.98 42.15
C LYS A 8 43.10 -15.34 40.68
N LEU A 9 41.92 -15.90 40.37
CA LEU A 9 41.47 -16.09 38.99
C LEU A 9 40.69 -14.83 38.56
N PRO A 10 41.02 -14.19 37.42
CA PRO A 10 40.41 -12.92 37.05
C PRO A 10 38.98 -13.13 36.56
N LEU A 11 38.12 -12.20 36.98
CA LEU A 11 36.76 -11.99 36.50
C LEU A 11 36.79 -11.71 34.98
N LEU A 12 36.50 -12.71 34.16
CA LEU A 12 36.25 -12.52 32.73
C LEU A 12 34.86 -11.90 32.58
N LEU A 13 34.82 -10.56 32.44
CA LEU A 13 33.65 -9.86 31.91
C LEU A 13 33.30 -10.47 30.54
N PRO A 14 32.04 -10.85 30.26
CA PRO A 14 31.63 -11.04 28.89
C PRO A 14 31.61 -9.66 28.23
N LEU A 15 32.54 -9.45 27.31
CA LEU A 15 32.56 -8.34 26.38
C LEU A 15 31.23 -8.36 25.62
N VAL A 16 30.31 -7.46 25.98
CA VAL A 16 29.13 -7.18 25.14
C VAL A 16 29.68 -6.60 23.86
N ALA A 17 29.84 -7.45 22.84
CA ALA A 17 30.08 -6.99 21.48
C ALA A 17 28.83 -6.22 21.05
N ALA A 18 28.85 -4.91 21.24
CA ALA A 18 27.96 -4.01 20.56
C ALA A 18 28.25 -4.18 19.06
N ALA A 19 27.47 -5.05 18.41
CA ALA A 19 27.39 -5.09 16.97
C ALA A 19 26.87 -3.72 16.54
N MET A 20 27.79 -2.81 16.20
CA MET A 20 27.46 -1.66 15.38
C MET A 20 26.97 -2.22 14.06
N VAL A 21 25.65 -2.39 13.95
CA VAL A 21 25.00 -2.40 12.65
C VAL A 21 25.28 -1.01 12.10
N ALA A 22 26.34 -0.89 11.30
CA ALA A 22 26.52 0.24 10.43
C ALA A 22 25.31 0.21 9.49
N GLY A 23 24.27 0.95 9.87
CA GLY A 23 23.18 1.29 8.96
C GLY A 23 23.84 1.89 7.74
N SER A 24 23.75 1.19 6.61
CA SER A 24 24.16 1.75 5.34
C SER A 24 23.26 2.97 5.11
N ASN A 25 23.79 4.15 5.42
CA ASN A 25 23.25 5.42 4.95
C ASN A 25 23.40 5.44 3.43
N ALA A 26 22.59 4.63 2.73
CA ALA A 26 22.24 4.94 1.37
C ALA A 26 21.54 6.30 1.45
N GLN A 27 22.08 7.29 0.76
CA GLN A 27 21.56 8.65 0.77
C GLN A 27 20.17 8.60 0.12
N GLN A 28 19.14 8.47 0.96
CA GLN A 28 17.73 8.42 0.54
C GLN A 28 17.31 9.79 0.01
N LEU A 29 16.23 9.81 -0.76
CA LEU A 29 15.64 11.03 -1.31
C LEU A 29 15.44 12.10 -0.22
N THR A 30 15.87 13.33 -0.50
CA THR A 30 15.77 14.46 0.43
C THR A 30 14.85 15.56 -0.09
N SER A 31 14.42 16.47 0.78
CA SER A 31 13.60 17.64 0.40
C SER A 31 14.25 18.53 -0.67
N ARG A 32 15.58 18.51 -0.82
CA ARG A 32 16.33 19.26 -1.84
C ARG A 32 16.30 18.63 -3.23
N GLU A 33 15.76 17.43 -3.34
CA GLU A 33 15.63 16.65 -4.57
C GLU A 33 14.16 16.51 -5.02
N VAL A 34 13.22 17.15 -4.32
CA VAL A 34 11.77 17.07 -4.59
C VAL A 34 11.27 18.39 -5.17
N LEU A 35 10.63 18.34 -6.33
CA LEU A 35 9.87 19.46 -6.89
C LEU A 35 8.38 19.28 -6.59
N VAL A 36 7.73 20.33 -6.08
CA VAL A 36 6.29 20.40 -5.89
C VAL A 36 5.68 21.09 -7.10
N VAL A 37 4.75 20.44 -7.79
CA VAL A 37 4.03 21.01 -8.93
C VAL A 37 2.54 21.13 -8.59
N TYR A 38 1.98 22.31 -8.80
CA TYR A 38 0.57 22.58 -8.56
C TYR A 38 -0.09 23.26 -9.76
N ASN A 39 -1.42 23.14 -9.86
CA ASN A 39 -2.20 23.80 -10.88
C ASN A 39 -2.55 25.22 -10.43
N LYS A 40 -2.01 26.25 -11.09
CA LYS A 40 -2.31 27.67 -10.80
C LYS A 40 -3.78 28.03 -10.98
N SER A 41 -4.50 27.31 -11.82
CA SER A 41 -5.93 27.50 -12.06
C SER A 41 -6.80 27.01 -10.90
N ASP A 42 -6.22 26.30 -9.92
CA ASP A 42 -6.91 25.78 -8.73
C ASP A 42 -6.28 26.35 -7.44
N PRO A 43 -6.97 27.27 -6.73
CA PRO A 43 -6.49 27.84 -5.47
C PRO A 43 -6.24 26.80 -4.37
N GLU A 44 -6.98 25.70 -4.32
CA GLU A 44 -6.76 24.64 -3.34
C GLU A 44 -5.46 23.87 -3.64
N SER A 45 -5.09 23.74 -4.93
CA SER A 45 -3.82 23.16 -5.38
C SER A 45 -2.63 23.95 -4.86
N ALA A 46 -2.65 25.28 -5.04
CA ALA A 46 -1.60 26.18 -4.56
C ALA A 46 -1.45 26.12 -3.04
N ARG A 47 -2.59 26.16 -2.31
CA ARG A 47 -2.60 26.06 -0.85
C ARG A 47 -2.06 24.71 -0.36
N LEU A 48 -2.35 23.63 -1.07
CA LEU A 48 -1.83 22.30 -0.72
C LEU A 48 -0.31 22.22 -0.94
N ALA A 49 0.19 22.84 -2.01
CA ALA A 49 1.63 22.95 -2.28
C ALA A 49 2.38 23.64 -1.14
N GLU A 50 1.85 24.74 -0.61
CA GLU A 50 2.40 25.46 0.54
C GLU A 50 2.43 24.57 1.79
N VAL A 51 1.32 23.87 2.08
CA VAL A 51 1.26 22.94 3.22
C VAL A 51 2.32 21.85 3.11
N TYR A 52 2.50 21.25 1.93
CA TYR A 52 3.51 20.22 1.73
C TYR A 52 4.93 20.78 1.81
N GLN A 53 5.15 21.96 1.22
CA GLN A 53 6.44 22.66 1.28
C GLN A 53 6.86 22.90 2.74
N GLU A 54 5.97 23.43 3.57
CA GLU A 54 6.23 23.69 4.98
C GLU A 54 6.49 22.38 5.76
N ALA A 55 5.64 21.37 5.55
CA ALA A 55 5.72 20.10 6.27
C ALA A 55 7.04 19.35 6.02
N ARG A 56 7.59 19.44 4.80
CA ARG A 56 8.83 18.75 4.40
C ARG A 56 10.05 19.66 4.31
N GLY A 57 9.90 20.96 4.58
CA GLY A 57 10.98 21.94 4.42
C GLY A 57 11.51 21.97 2.98
N ILE A 58 10.63 21.87 1.99
CA ILE A 58 11.00 21.98 0.58
C ILE A 58 11.46 23.42 0.30
N PRO A 59 12.61 23.63 -0.36
CA PRO A 59 13.03 24.98 -0.76
C PRO A 59 11.96 25.69 -1.59
N ALA A 60 11.72 26.98 -1.33
CA ALA A 60 10.72 27.76 -2.07
C ALA A 60 10.97 27.78 -3.59
N SER A 61 12.24 27.69 -4.01
CA SER A 61 12.60 27.56 -5.43
C SER A 61 12.15 26.24 -6.06
N GLN A 62 11.77 25.24 -5.27
CA GLN A 62 11.29 23.93 -5.71
C GLN A 62 9.76 23.80 -5.58
N VAL A 63 9.04 24.93 -5.56
CA VAL A 63 7.57 24.97 -5.66
C VAL A 63 7.20 25.68 -6.95
N LEU A 64 6.55 24.96 -7.85
CA LEU A 64 6.28 25.38 -9.23
C LEU A 64 4.79 25.32 -9.53
N GLY A 65 4.22 26.47 -9.86
CA GLY A 65 2.86 26.56 -10.38
C GLY A 65 2.85 26.63 -11.90
N LEU A 66 2.09 25.74 -12.53
CA LEU A 66 1.84 25.75 -13.97
C LEU A 66 0.36 26.04 -14.24
N GLU A 67 0.06 26.72 -15.34
CA GLU A 67 -1.32 26.91 -15.78
C GLU A 67 -1.77 25.65 -16.52
N MET A 68 -2.75 24.94 -15.97
CA MET A 68 -3.25 23.69 -16.53
C MET A 68 -4.78 23.69 -16.61
N PRO A 69 -5.39 22.91 -17.53
CA PRO A 69 -6.82 22.70 -17.55
C PRO A 69 -7.34 22.12 -16.21
N PRO A 70 -8.43 22.64 -15.63
CA PRO A 70 -8.99 22.15 -14.36
C PRO A 70 -9.87 20.90 -14.58
N LYS A 71 -9.33 19.90 -15.28
CA LYS A 71 -10.01 18.63 -15.60
C LYS A 71 -9.04 17.46 -15.47
N PRO A 72 -9.51 16.27 -15.05
CA PRO A 72 -8.65 15.12 -14.86
C PRO A 72 -8.17 14.51 -16.20
N ASP A 73 -8.96 14.64 -17.26
CA ASP A 73 -8.66 14.11 -18.59
C ASP A 73 -8.23 15.22 -19.54
N ILE A 74 -7.03 15.08 -20.11
CA ILE A 74 -6.47 16.01 -21.09
C ILE A 74 -6.03 15.26 -22.35
N SER A 75 -6.01 15.95 -23.48
CA SER A 75 -5.38 15.45 -24.70
C SER A 75 -3.85 15.47 -24.58
N ARG A 76 -3.17 14.71 -25.45
CA ARG A 76 -1.70 14.73 -25.55
C ARG A 76 -1.17 16.14 -25.83
N ALA A 77 -1.82 16.90 -26.72
CA ALA A 77 -1.44 18.27 -27.02
C ALA A 77 -1.55 19.20 -25.79
N GLU A 78 -2.64 19.09 -25.02
CA GLU A 78 -2.80 19.83 -23.77
C GLU A 78 -1.71 19.45 -22.75
N TYR A 79 -1.32 18.17 -22.65
CA TYR A 79 -0.20 17.73 -21.80
C TYR A 79 1.12 18.36 -22.23
N ASP A 80 1.41 18.33 -23.54
CA ASP A 80 2.67 18.85 -24.09
C ASP A 80 2.80 20.36 -23.88
N GLU A 81 1.71 21.11 -24.11
CA GLU A 81 1.65 22.57 -24.02
C GLU A 81 1.61 23.07 -22.57
N SER A 82 0.76 22.48 -21.72
CA SER A 82 0.50 23.02 -20.38
C SER A 82 1.37 22.42 -19.27
N ILE A 83 2.01 21.26 -19.53
CA ILE A 83 2.79 20.54 -18.51
C ILE A 83 4.22 20.26 -18.99
N LEU A 84 4.40 19.45 -20.04
CA LEU A 84 5.71 18.91 -20.42
C LEU A 84 6.69 20.02 -20.83
N THR A 85 6.29 20.89 -21.75
CA THR A 85 7.14 21.96 -22.27
C THR A 85 7.50 22.97 -21.17
N PRO A 86 6.52 23.56 -20.45
CA PRO A 86 6.84 24.48 -19.36
C PRO A 86 7.71 23.86 -18.27
N LEU A 87 7.54 22.58 -17.97
CA LEU A 87 8.37 21.89 -16.98
C LEU A 87 9.82 21.75 -17.46
N ARG A 88 10.05 21.33 -18.71
CA ARG A 88 11.39 21.24 -19.31
C ARG A 88 12.10 22.59 -19.36
N ASP A 89 11.37 23.64 -19.69
CA ASP A 89 11.89 25.01 -19.72
C ASP A 89 12.35 25.43 -18.33
N HIS A 90 11.52 25.24 -17.30
CA HIS A 90 11.89 25.55 -15.91
C HIS A 90 13.12 24.78 -15.42
N PHE A 91 13.26 23.51 -15.78
CA PHE A 91 14.45 22.72 -15.43
C PHE A 91 15.71 23.28 -16.10
N THR A 92 15.59 23.73 -17.34
CA THR A 92 16.69 24.31 -18.11
C THR A 92 17.07 25.69 -17.57
N ASP A 93 16.10 26.59 -17.39
CA ASP A 93 16.31 27.95 -16.91
C ASP A 93 16.91 27.99 -15.49
N ARG A 94 16.55 27.02 -14.65
CA ARG A 94 17.07 26.91 -13.28
C ARG A 94 18.36 26.10 -13.16
N GLY A 95 18.86 25.56 -14.27
CA GLY A 95 20.06 24.72 -14.29
C GLY A 95 19.93 23.48 -13.40
N TRP A 96 18.73 22.91 -13.27
CA TRP A 96 18.48 21.72 -12.45
C TRP A 96 19.02 20.45 -13.08
N TRP A 97 19.26 20.46 -14.38
CA TRP A 97 19.86 19.35 -15.10
C TRP A 97 20.95 19.81 -16.07
N LYS A 98 21.74 18.83 -16.51
CA LYS A 98 22.52 18.92 -17.75
C LYS A 98 22.08 17.79 -18.66
N ARG A 99 22.07 18.05 -19.96
CA ARG A 99 21.60 17.10 -20.96
C ARG A 99 22.65 16.89 -22.03
N SER A 100 22.71 15.68 -22.58
CA SER A 100 23.52 15.36 -23.76
C SER A 100 22.81 14.31 -24.61
N ARG A 101 23.24 14.12 -25.85
CA ARG A 101 22.74 13.03 -26.67
C ARG A 101 23.34 11.70 -26.20
N ASP A 102 22.50 10.68 -26.06
CA ASP A 102 22.93 9.31 -25.80
C ASP A 102 23.43 8.62 -27.09
N PRO A 103 23.93 7.37 -27.03
CA PRO A 103 24.36 6.64 -28.22
C PRO A 103 23.26 6.41 -29.27
N GLN A 104 21.98 6.54 -28.90
CA GLN A 104 20.81 6.43 -29.77
C GLN A 104 20.39 7.78 -30.35
N GLY A 105 21.06 8.87 -29.96
CA GLY A 105 20.81 10.24 -30.43
C GLY A 105 19.74 10.99 -29.64
N LEU A 106 19.12 10.38 -28.63
CA LEU A 106 18.10 11.00 -27.79
C LEU A 106 18.73 12.01 -26.84
N LEU A 107 18.10 13.18 -26.66
CA LEU A 107 18.55 14.15 -25.67
C LEU A 107 18.10 13.71 -24.28
N VAL A 108 19.05 13.35 -23.43
CA VAL A 108 18.79 12.79 -22.08
C VAL A 108 19.49 13.61 -20.98
N PRO A 109 18.92 13.70 -19.77
CA PRO A 109 19.63 14.21 -18.61
C PRO A 109 20.80 13.30 -18.22
N THR A 110 21.98 13.89 -18.08
CA THR A 110 23.20 13.24 -17.55
C THR A 110 23.50 13.64 -16.11
N GLU A 111 22.99 14.79 -15.70
CA GLU A 111 22.95 15.24 -14.31
C GLU A 111 21.53 15.74 -14.04
N ASN A 112 20.99 15.45 -12.86
CA ASN A 112 19.70 15.96 -12.44
C ASN A 112 19.65 16.13 -10.92
N ARG A 113 19.33 17.34 -10.49
CA ARG A 113 19.20 17.73 -9.08
C ARG A 113 17.83 17.33 -8.52
N ILE A 114 16.79 17.34 -9.34
CA ILE A 114 15.43 16.97 -8.92
C ILE A 114 15.21 15.50 -9.29
N ARG A 115 15.08 14.66 -8.29
CA ARG A 115 14.92 13.21 -8.45
C ARG A 115 13.50 12.73 -8.19
N ALA A 116 12.65 13.59 -7.64
CA ALA A 116 11.24 13.32 -7.50
C ALA A 116 10.38 14.55 -7.79
N ILE A 117 9.19 14.31 -8.33
CA ILE A 117 8.16 15.32 -8.53
C ILE A 117 6.93 14.87 -7.75
N VAL A 118 6.36 15.78 -6.96
CA VAL A 118 5.06 15.57 -6.32
C VAL A 118 4.02 16.50 -6.94
N LEU A 119 2.97 15.91 -7.48
CA LEU A 119 1.84 16.62 -8.07
C LEU A 119 0.78 16.87 -7.01
N MET A 120 0.32 18.11 -6.90
CA MET A 120 -0.77 18.46 -6.01
C MET A 120 -2.13 18.19 -6.67
N ARG A 121 -3.16 17.99 -5.84
CA ARG A 121 -4.57 17.97 -6.26
C ARG A 121 -4.86 19.06 -7.29
N GLY A 122 -5.62 18.73 -8.33
CA GLY A 122 -5.98 19.67 -9.41
C GLY A 122 -5.05 19.64 -10.62
N VAL A 123 -3.88 18.98 -10.53
CA VAL A 123 -3.08 18.63 -11.72
C VAL A 123 -3.83 17.54 -12.51
N PRO A 124 -3.94 17.61 -13.86
CA PRO A 124 -4.57 16.56 -14.66
C PRO A 124 -4.02 15.17 -14.36
N LEU A 125 -4.87 14.14 -14.44
CA LEU A 125 -4.55 12.76 -14.04
C LEU A 125 -4.24 11.86 -15.24
N ARG A 126 -4.96 12.05 -16.36
CA ARG A 126 -4.93 11.15 -17.51
C ARG A 126 -4.72 11.90 -18.81
N ILE A 127 -3.89 11.29 -19.65
CA ILE A 127 -3.79 11.64 -21.06
C ILE A 127 -4.68 10.69 -21.84
N GLN A 128 -5.65 11.25 -22.56
CA GLN A 128 -6.61 10.51 -23.36
C GLN A 128 -5.96 9.94 -24.63
N PRO A 129 -6.44 8.78 -25.12
CA PRO A 129 -5.98 8.25 -26.40
C PRO A 129 -6.33 9.22 -27.52
N ALA A 130 -5.49 9.31 -28.54
CA ALA A 130 -5.83 10.09 -29.72
C ALA A 130 -7.11 9.51 -30.37
N PRO A 131 -8.00 10.34 -30.94
CA PRO A 131 -9.17 9.84 -31.65
C PRO A 131 -8.75 8.87 -32.76
N LYS A 132 -9.17 7.60 -32.63
CA LYS A 132 -8.92 6.55 -33.63
C LYS A 132 -10.08 6.49 -34.61
N ALA A 133 -9.79 6.27 -35.89
CA ALA A 133 -10.83 5.93 -36.87
C ALA A 133 -11.50 4.61 -36.43
N ALA A 134 -12.80 4.47 -36.72
CA ALA A 134 -13.49 3.21 -36.45
C ALA A 134 -12.77 2.06 -37.18
N PRO A 135 -12.60 0.88 -36.54
CA PRO A 135 -12.04 -0.29 -37.19
C PRO A 135 -12.81 -0.57 -38.48
N LYS A 136 -12.09 -0.89 -39.57
CA LYS A 136 -12.78 -1.32 -40.79
C LYS A 136 -13.43 -2.67 -40.54
N GLU A 137 -14.59 -2.90 -41.15
CA GLU A 137 -15.29 -4.18 -41.03
C GLU A 137 -14.39 -5.32 -41.52
N GLY A 138 -14.12 -6.30 -40.66
CA GLY A 138 -13.21 -7.43 -40.93
C GLY A 138 -11.74 -7.19 -40.55
N GLU A 139 -11.37 -6.04 -39.99
CA GLU A 139 -10.02 -5.78 -39.50
C GLU A 139 -9.75 -6.60 -38.23
N ALA A 140 -8.72 -7.46 -38.27
CA ALA A 140 -8.33 -8.27 -37.13
C ALA A 140 -7.77 -7.39 -36.00
N PRO A 141 -8.04 -7.71 -34.73
CA PRO A 141 -7.42 -7.00 -33.62
C PRO A 141 -5.88 -7.09 -33.72
N PRO A 142 -5.16 -6.05 -33.28
CA PRO A 142 -3.71 -6.03 -33.34
C PRO A 142 -3.13 -7.21 -32.55
N ALA A 143 -2.08 -7.83 -33.10
CA ALA A 143 -1.42 -8.98 -32.48
C ALA A 143 -0.82 -8.65 -31.10
N ASP A 144 -0.38 -7.41 -30.93
CA ASP A 144 0.00 -6.84 -29.65
C ASP A 144 -1.03 -5.76 -29.25
N PRO A 145 -1.86 -6.00 -28.22
CA PRO A 145 -2.88 -5.03 -27.79
C PRO A 145 -2.29 -3.81 -27.06
N ILE A 146 -1.01 -3.83 -26.67
CA ILE A 146 -0.31 -2.73 -26.00
C ILE A 146 0.29 -1.76 -27.02
N ALA A 147 0.94 -2.26 -28.07
CA ALA A 147 1.67 -1.46 -29.06
C ALA A 147 0.90 -0.25 -29.66
N PRO A 148 -0.42 -0.31 -29.93
CA PRO A 148 -1.14 0.82 -30.52
C PRO A 148 -1.76 1.78 -29.50
N ARG A 149 -1.61 1.54 -28.19
CA ARG A 149 -2.18 2.37 -27.11
C ARG A 149 -1.29 3.59 -26.85
N ASP A 150 -1.91 4.75 -26.62
CA ASP A 150 -1.26 6.06 -26.45
C ASP A 150 -1.86 6.88 -25.31
N GLU A 151 -2.87 6.34 -24.63
CA GLU A 151 -3.35 6.83 -23.35
C GLU A 151 -2.39 6.48 -22.22
N ALA A 152 -2.27 7.38 -21.23
CA ALA A 152 -1.34 7.21 -20.14
C ALA A 152 -1.77 7.97 -18.88
N CYS A 153 -1.20 7.60 -17.74
CA CYS A 153 -1.16 8.41 -16.54
C CYS A 153 -0.19 9.59 -16.73
N VAL A 154 -0.62 10.81 -16.40
CA VAL A 154 0.22 12.01 -16.44
C VAL A 154 1.48 11.83 -15.59
N ASP A 155 1.32 11.26 -14.39
CA ASP A 155 2.41 10.98 -13.47
C ASP A 155 3.43 10.00 -14.08
N SER A 156 2.97 8.96 -14.78
CA SER A 156 3.85 7.95 -15.37
C SER A 156 4.64 8.47 -16.57
N GLU A 157 4.03 9.35 -17.36
CA GLU A 157 4.68 10.07 -18.46
C GLU A 157 5.75 11.04 -17.94
N LEU A 158 5.43 11.74 -16.85
CA LEU A 158 6.35 12.65 -16.20
C LEU A 158 7.57 11.94 -15.60
N ALA A 159 7.55 10.63 -15.36
CA ALA A 159 8.71 9.91 -14.83
C ALA A 159 9.92 9.89 -15.80
N LEU A 160 9.65 10.07 -17.10
CA LEU A 160 10.65 10.09 -18.17
C LEU A 160 10.70 11.43 -18.92
N PHE A 161 10.07 12.48 -18.37
CA PHE A 161 9.91 13.78 -19.04
C PHE A 161 11.23 14.41 -19.49
N GLY A 162 12.36 14.07 -18.88
CA GLY A 162 13.66 14.63 -19.25
C GLY A 162 14.18 14.15 -20.61
N ILE A 163 13.70 13.00 -21.11
CA ILE A 163 14.11 12.42 -22.39
C ILE A 163 13.21 12.96 -23.51
N GLU A 164 13.80 13.60 -24.51
CA GLU A 164 13.07 14.07 -25.69
C GLU A 164 12.89 12.96 -26.74
N ASP A 165 11.86 13.09 -27.56
CA ASP A 165 11.54 12.19 -28.68
C ASP A 165 11.28 10.72 -28.29
N LEU A 166 10.80 10.47 -27.07
CA LEU A 166 10.27 9.16 -26.68
C LEU A 166 8.99 8.82 -27.47
N PRO A 167 8.77 7.54 -27.82
CA PRO A 167 7.52 7.12 -28.43
C PRO A 167 6.37 7.30 -27.44
N SER A 168 5.27 7.89 -27.92
CA SER A 168 4.04 8.05 -27.14
C SER A 168 3.12 6.83 -27.16
N LYS A 169 3.49 5.80 -27.94
CA LYS A 169 2.73 4.56 -28.09
C LYS A 169 3.40 3.40 -27.36
N GLY A 170 2.59 2.57 -26.73
CA GLY A 170 3.03 1.40 -25.98
C GLY A 170 3.61 1.77 -24.60
N VAL A 171 4.42 0.87 -24.07
CA VAL A 171 5.04 1.01 -22.74
C VAL A 171 6.53 1.25 -22.86
N LEU A 172 7.09 1.97 -21.90
CA LEU A 172 8.54 2.09 -21.75
C LEU A 172 9.01 1.29 -20.55
N LYS A 173 10.18 0.65 -20.66
CA LYS A 173 10.76 -0.10 -19.55
C LYS A 173 11.18 0.84 -18.42
N ASN A 174 10.75 0.54 -17.20
CA ASN A 174 11.28 1.19 -16.02
C ASN A 174 12.66 0.59 -15.66
N ALA A 175 13.73 1.37 -15.83
CA ALA A 175 15.09 0.94 -15.50
C ALA A 175 15.34 0.81 -13.98
N PHE A 176 14.47 1.38 -13.15
CA PHE A 176 14.52 1.30 -11.69
C PHE A 176 13.73 0.11 -11.11
N TYR A 177 12.95 -0.60 -11.94
CA TYR A 177 12.22 -1.79 -11.53
C TYR A 177 13.16 -2.85 -10.92
N GLN A 178 12.72 -3.47 -9.82
CA GLN A 178 13.46 -4.43 -9.02
C GLN A 178 14.78 -3.93 -8.42
N SER A 179 15.05 -2.62 -8.46
CA SER A 179 16.29 -2.06 -7.90
C SER A 179 16.46 -2.48 -6.43
N ASP A 180 17.68 -2.86 -6.07
CA ASP A 180 18.09 -3.21 -4.70
C ASP A 180 18.73 -2.03 -3.96
N SER A 181 18.83 -0.88 -4.63
CA SER A 181 19.51 0.31 -4.17
C SER A 181 18.63 1.56 -4.36
N PRO A 182 18.63 2.52 -3.42
CA PRO A 182 17.93 3.79 -3.59
C PRO A 182 18.32 4.51 -4.89
N LEU A 183 17.44 5.38 -5.41
CA LEU A 183 17.63 6.01 -6.73
C LEU A 183 18.95 6.78 -6.82
N SER A 184 19.40 7.37 -5.71
CA SER A 184 20.68 8.09 -5.61
C SER A 184 21.90 7.25 -5.99
N LYS A 185 21.81 5.92 -5.85
CA LYS A 185 22.85 4.95 -6.22
C LYS A 185 22.62 4.28 -7.57
N ALA A 186 21.39 4.29 -8.08
CA ALA A 186 21.03 3.65 -9.35
C ALA A 186 21.62 4.36 -10.58
N LYS A 187 22.13 5.60 -10.43
CA LYS A 187 22.73 6.40 -11.53
C LYS A 187 21.79 6.58 -12.72
N LEU A 188 20.53 6.90 -12.45
CA LEU A 188 19.49 7.16 -13.45
C LEU A 188 19.10 8.66 -13.46
N PRO A 189 19.98 9.58 -13.89
CA PRO A 189 19.70 11.03 -13.86
C PRO A 189 18.47 11.45 -14.69
N TYR A 190 18.10 10.64 -15.68
CA TYR A 190 16.94 10.87 -16.54
C TYR A 190 15.60 10.40 -15.93
N PHE A 191 15.65 9.55 -14.89
CA PHE A 191 14.46 8.95 -14.28
C PHE A 191 14.06 9.75 -13.05
N VAL A 192 12.81 10.20 -13.00
CA VAL A 192 12.28 11.00 -11.90
C VAL A 192 11.11 10.27 -11.25
N LEU A 193 11.17 10.11 -9.92
CA LEU A 193 10.10 9.44 -9.18
C LEU A 193 8.92 10.39 -9.04
N THR A 194 7.84 10.12 -9.78
CA THR A 194 6.61 10.91 -9.64
C THR A 194 5.71 10.32 -8.56
N SER A 195 4.98 11.21 -7.90
CA SER A 195 3.98 10.90 -6.88
C SER A 195 2.93 12.00 -6.87
N ARG A 196 1.78 11.75 -6.26
CA ARG A 196 0.68 12.71 -6.20
C ARG A 196 0.01 12.74 -4.84
N ILE A 197 -0.35 13.93 -4.39
CA ILE A 197 -1.18 14.16 -3.21
C ILE A 197 -2.54 14.69 -3.68
N ASP A 198 -3.48 13.76 -3.90
CA ASP A 198 -4.78 14.03 -4.50
C ASP A 198 -5.85 13.07 -3.98
N SER A 199 -7.07 13.57 -3.86
CA SER A 199 -8.22 12.93 -3.24
C SER A 199 -9.47 13.78 -3.49
N PRO A 200 -10.70 13.27 -3.25
CA PRO A 200 -11.92 14.05 -3.51
C PRO A 200 -11.98 15.38 -2.75
N ALA A 201 -11.35 15.46 -1.56
CA ALA A 201 -11.37 16.64 -0.72
C ALA A 201 -9.98 17.09 -0.25
N TYR A 202 -9.76 18.41 -0.23
CA TYR A 202 -8.54 19.05 0.27
C TYR A 202 -8.14 18.56 1.68
N ALA A 203 -9.10 18.36 2.58
CA ALA A 203 -8.83 17.90 3.94
C ALA A 203 -8.17 16.51 3.98
N ILE A 204 -8.54 15.62 3.05
CA ILE A 204 -7.93 14.30 2.94
C ILE A 204 -6.50 14.41 2.42
N CYS A 205 -6.26 15.24 1.40
CA CYS A 205 -4.92 15.52 0.89
C CYS A 205 -3.99 16.07 1.99
N LYS A 206 -4.49 17.00 2.81
CA LYS A 206 -3.75 17.51 3.97
C LYS A 206 -3.45 16.39 4.98
N LYS A 207 -4.41 15.49 5.23
CA LYS A 207 -4.23 14.33 6.13
C LYS A 207 -3.15 13.38 5.61
N MET A 208 -3.08 13.11 4.30
CA MET A 208 -2.01 12.30 3.70
C MET A 208 -0.61 12.82 4.08
N ILE A 209 -0.43 14.16 4.07
CA ILE A 209 0.82 14.83 4.44
C ILE A 209 1.07 14.73 5.95
N THR A 210 0.10 15.15 6.76
CA THR A 210 0.29 15.25 8.20
C THR A 210 0.48 13.89 8.84
N ASP A 211 -0.22 12.87 8.36
CA ASP A 211 -0.09 11.51 8.85
C ASP A 211 1.25 10.90 8.47
N ALA A 212 1.75 11.12 7.24
CA ALA A 212 3.06 10.66 6.83
C ALA A 212 4.17 11.23 7.74
N VAL A 213 4.17 12.55 7.96
CA VAL A 213 5.15 13.24 8.80
C VAL A 213 5.02 12.86 10.27
N ALA A 214 3.80 12.68 10.78
CA ALA A 214 3.58 12.23 12.15
C ALA A 214 4.09 10.80 12.35
N THR A 215 3.75 9.90 11.42
CA THR A 215 4.10 8.49 11.49
C THR A 215 5.60 8.24 11.46
N GLU A 216 6.36 9.05 10.72
CA GLU A 216 7.82 8.98 10.75
C GLU A 216 8.45 9.30 12.11
N LYS A 217 7.75 9.92 13.06
CA LYS A 217 8.29 10.20 14.41
C LYS A 217 8.17 9.01 15.37
N HIS A 218 7.20 8.13 15.14
CA HIS A 218 6.86 7.03 16.05
C HIS A 218 6.89 5.65 15.38
N GLY A 219 6.89 5.57 14.05
CA GLY A 219 6.77 4.36 13.26
C GLY A 219 5.32 3.96 12.99
N LEU A 220 5.09 3.29 11.85
CA LEU A 220 3.80 2.67 11.54
C LEU A 220 3.69 1.31 12.25
N TRP A 221 2.83 1.25 13.26
CA TRP A 221 2.53 0.03 14.01
C TRP A 221 1.06 -0.31 13.86
N GLY A 222 0.74 -1.59 13.74
CA GLY A 222 -0.63 -2.07 13.58
C GLY A 222 -0.69 -3.45 12.96
N ARG A 223 -1.87 -3.80 12.49
CA ARG A 223 -2.19 -5.07 11.85
C ARG A 223 -2.21 -4.93 10.34
N ALA A 224 -1.74 -5.97 9.66
CA ALA A 224 -1.90 -6.12 8.23
C ALA A 224 -3.16 -6.93 7.90
N TYR A 225 -3.81 -6.57 6.81
CA TYR A 225 -4.92 -7.30 6.23
C TYR A 225 -4.58 -7.65 4.79
N VAL A 226 -4.65 -8.93 4.45
CA VAL A 226 -4.35 -9.42 3.10
C VAL A 226 -5.54 -10.24 2.59
N ASP A 227 -6.17 -9.77 1.53
CA ASP A 227 -7.36 -10.38 0.90
C ASP A 227 -6.97 -11.06 -0.41
N ILE A 228 -6.88 -12.41 -0.39
CA ILE A 228 -6.39 -13.25 -1.49
C ILE A 228 -7.59 -13.92 -2.17
N ALA A 229 -8.09 -13.31 -3.24
CA ALA A 229 -9.34 -13.72 -3.89
C ALA A 229 -9.22 -14.84 -4.94
N ASN A 230 -8.07 -15.51 -5.06
CA ASN A 230 -7.82 -16.66 -5.94
C ASN A 230 -8.15 -16.39 -7.42
N LYS A 231 -7.85 -15.19 -7.93
CA LYS A 231 -8.22 -14.76 -9.29
C LYS A 231 -7.18 -15.15 -10.33
N PHE A 232 -5.91 -14.87 -10.04
CA PHE A 232 -4.80 -15.25 -10.91
C PHE A 232 -3.58 -15.68 -10.06
N PRO A 233 -2.90 -16.80 -10.40
CA PRO A 233 -1.82 -17.32 -9.56
C PRO A 233 -0.70 -16.33 -9.26
N GLN A 234 -0.41 -15.42 -10.19
CA GLN A 234 0.66 -14.44 -10.06
C GLN A 234 0.40 -13.42 -8.94
N GLY A 235 -0.75 -12.75 -8.94
CA GLY A 235 -1.07 -11.79 -7.87
C GLY A 235 -1.29 -12.49 -6.53
N ASP A 236 -1.75 -13.75 -6.52
CA ASP A 236 -2.05 -14.50 -5.29
C ASP A 236 -0.73 -14.85 -4.63
N LYS A 237 0.28 -15.13 -5.46
CA LYS A 237 1.65 -15.30 -5.02
C LYS A 237 2.21 -14.00 -4.42
N TRP A 238 2.02 -12.85 -5.05
CA TRP A 238 2.48 -11.56 -4.49
C TRP A 238 1.91 -11.33 -3.09
N LEU A 239 0.62 -11.54 -2.92
CA LEU A 239 -0.05 -11.39 -1.62
C LEU A 239 0.41 -12.44 -0.61
N SER A 240 0.61 -13.69 -1.03
CA SER A 240 1.11 -14.75 -0.15
C SER A 240 2.55 -14.50 0.30
N ASP A 241 3.42 -13.96 -0.56
CA ASP A 241 4.79 -13.58 -0.21
C ASP A 241 4.79 -12.46 0.86
N ILE A 242 3.84 -11.51 0.79
CA ILE A 242 3.66 -10.46 1.82
C ILE A 242 3.27 -11.08 3.17
N VAL A 243 2.34 -12.05 3.19
CA VAL A 243 1.93 -12.74 4.42
C VAL A 243 3.14 -13.42 5.08
N ALA A 244 3.95 -14.14 4.29
CA ALA A 244 5.15 -14.80 4.77
C ALA A 244 6.19 -13.82 5.34
N GLU A 245 6.42 -12.69 4.67
CA GLU A 245 7.36 -11.68 5.15
C GLU A 245 6.85 -10.98 6.41
N ASN A 246 5.55 -10.68 6.50
CA ASN A 246 4.95 -10.13 7.72
C ASN A 246 5.12 -11.06 8.93
N MET A 247 4.96 -12.37 8.75
CA MET A 247 5.23 -13.35 9.81
C MET A 247 6.68 -13.31 10.29
N ARG A 248 7.66 -13.29 9.36
CA ARG A 248 9.08 -13.14 9.70
C ARG A 248 9.33 -11.84 10.45
N MET A 249 8.65 -10.77 10.05
CA MET A 249 8.85 -9.45 10.61
C MET A 249 8.13 -9.23 11.94
N GLY A 250 7.20 -10.10 12.33
CA GLY A 250 6.39 -9.94 13.54
C GLY A 250 5.25 -8.94 13.37
N ILE A 251 4.76 -8.77 12.14
CA ILE A 251 3.58 -7.97 11.82
C ILE A 251 2.37 -8.91 11.83
N PRO A 252 1.42 -8.77 12.77
CA PRO A 252 0.25 -9.64 12.81
C PRO A 252 -0.57 -9.40 11.53
N THR A 253 -0.89 -10.48 10.82
CA THR A 253 -1.57 -10.43 9.52
C THR A 253 -2.82 -11.28 9.53
N VAL A 254 -3.96 -10.65 9.28
CA VAL A 254 -5.22 -11.33 8.98
C VAL A 254 -5.25 -11.61 7.48
N THR A 255 -5.33 -12.88 7.12
CA THR A 255 -5.37 -13.32 5.73
C THR A 255 -6.75 -13.89 5.40
N ASP A 256 -7.42 -13.35 4.39
CA ASP A 256 -8.59 -13.96 3.77
C ASP A 256 -8.14 -14.70 2.50
N ARG A 257 -8.70 -15.90 2.28
CA ARG A 257 -8.36 -16.76 1.14
C ARG A 257 -9.62 -17.28 0.42
N PHE A 258 -10.77 -16.64 0.62
CA PHE A 258 -12.01 -16.99 -0.08
C PHE A 258 -12.05 -16.33 -1.47
N ASN A 259 -12.89 -16.84 -2.37
CA ASN A 259 -13.02 -16.27 -3.73
C ASN A 259 -13.76 -14.92 -3.76
N ASP A 260 -14.50 -14.65 -2.69
CA ASP A 260 -15.23 -13.41 -2.45
C ASP A 260 -14.32 -12.46 -1.67
N THR A 261 -14.44 -11.15 -1.90
CA THR A 261 -13.73 -10.16 -1.09
C THR A 261 -14.20 -10.19 0.36
N LEU A 262 -13.42 -9.56 1.24
CA LEU A 262 -13.82 -9.36 2.63
C LEU A 262 -15.28 -8.85 2.73
N PRO A 263 -16.12 -9.45 3.58
CA PRO A 263 -17.51 -9.03 3.77
C PRO A 263 -17.70 -7.55 4.06
N LYS A 264 -18.88 -7.05 3.70
CA LYS A 264 -19.30 -5.68 4.04
C LYS A 264 -19.13 -5.42 5.54
N ASN A 265 -18.53 -4.28 5.87
CA ASN A 265 -18.25 -3.86 7.26
C ASN A 265 -17.40 -4.87 8.06
N TYR A 266 -16.56 -5.69 7.40
CA TYR A 266 -15.62 -6.55 8.13
C TYR A 266 -14.83 -5.71 9.17
N PRO A 267 -14.69 -6.18 10.42
CA PRO A 267 -14.12 -5.39 11.52
C PRO A 267 -12.58 -5.21 11.41
N LEU A 268 -12.12 -4.47 10.40
CA LEU A 268 -10.73 -4.03 10.28
C LEU A 268 -10.40 -3.09 11.45
N THR A 269 -9.59 -3.58 12.37
CA THR A 269 -9.20 -2.92 13.61
C THR A 269 -7.69 -2.77 13.61
N ASP A 270 -7.20 -1.57 13.94
CA ASP A 270 -5.79 -1.23 13.92
C ASP A 270 -5.10 -1.51 12.57
N ALA A 271 -5.84 -1.36 11.46
CA ALA A 271 -5.33 -1.61 10.12
C ALA A 271 -4.26 -0.56 9.76
N SER A 272 -3.01 -0.99 9.70
CA SER A 272 -1.87 -0.20 9.24
C SER A 272 -1.41 -0.57 7.83
N ILE A 273 -1.69 -1.80 7.42
CA ILE A 273 -1.39 -2.30 6.08
C ILE A 273 -2.64 -2.97 5.53
N TYR A 274 -2.97 -2.71 4.26
CA TYR A 274 -3.97 -3.46 3.53
C TYR A 274 -3.46 -3.79 2.12
N TYR A 275 -3.58 -5.04 1.72
CA TYR A 275 -3.45 -5.48 0.34
C TYR A 275 -4.66 -6.34 0.00
N GLY A 276 -5.38 -6.00 -1.06
CA GLY A 276 -6.55 -6.80 -1.47
C GLY A 276 -6.67 -7.03 -2.95
N TRP A 277 -7.60 -7.92 -3.29
CA TRP A 277 -7.89 -8.39 -4.63
C TRP A 277 -9.28 -9.06 -4.64
N TYR A 278 -10.13 -9.13 -5.68
CA TYR A 278 -10.35 -8.30 -6.87
C TYR A 278 -11.83 -7.94 -6.88
N ASP A 279 -12.18 -6.66 -6.86
CA ASP A 279 -13.53 -6.18 -7.17
C ASP A 279 -13.46 -4.91 -8.01
N TRP A 280 -14.54 -4.57 -8.72
CA TRP A 280 -14.56 -3.41 -9.59
C TRP A 280 -14.58 -2.09 -8.82
N ASP A 281 -15.52 -2.00 -7.89
CA ASP A 281 -15.70 -0.87 -6.99
C ASP A 281 -15.35 -1.28 -5.56
N VAL A 282 -15.02 -0.27 -4.75
CA VAL A 282 -14.75 -0.44 -3.33
C VAL A 282 -15.85 -1.27 -2.66
N SER A 283 -15.43 -2.31 -1.95
CA SER A 283 -16.35 -3.19 -1.21
C SER A 283 -15.83 -3.50 0.19
N GLY A 284 -16.49 -4.43 0.87
CA GLY A 284 -16.07 -4.94 2.16
C GLY A 284 -16.03 -3.89 3.29
N PRO A 285 -14.93 -3.81 4.07
CA PRO A 285 -14.84 -2.94 5.25
C PRO A 285 -14.89 -1.45 4.91
N PHE A 286 -14.56 -1.08 3.68
CA PHE A 286 -14.45 0.33 3.28
C PHE A 286 -15.82 0.97 2.99
N LEU A 287 -16.88 0.18 2.92
CA LEU A 287 -18.25 0.65 2.84
C LEU A 287 -18.77 1.23 4.17
N ASP A 288 -18.14 0.88 5.30
CA ASP A 288 -18.49 1.44 6.61
C ASP A 288 -18.02 2.91 6.71
N PRO A 289 -18.94 3.90 6.81
CA PRO A 289 -18.57 5.29 7.00
C PRO A 289 -17.72 5.55 8.26
N GLY A 290 -17.83 4.70 9.27
CA GLY A 290 -17.08 4.81 10.54
C GLY A 290 -15.68 4.20 10.50
N PHE A 291 -15.34 3.40 9.47
CA PHE A 291 -14.01 2.81 9.36
C PHE A 291 -12.95 3.86 9.00
N MET A 292 -11.84 3.82 9.73
CA MET A 292 -10.62 4.58 9.43
C MET A 292 -9.39 3.68 9.63
N PHE A 293 -8.47 3.74 8.67
CA PHE A 293 -7.13 3.19 8.84
C PHE A 293 -6.36 3.91 9.95
N ARG A 294 -5.33 3.25 10.50
CA ARG A 294 -4.38 3.91 11.40
C ARG A 294 -3.67 5.06 10.66
N PRO A 295 -3.36 6.19 11.33
CA PRO A 295 -2.58 7.26 10.73
C PRO A 295 -1.26 6.74 10.13
N GLY A 296 -1.00 7.09 8.87
CA GLY A 296 0.16 6.62 8.11
C GLY A 296 -0.02 5.28 7.41
N ALA A 297 -1.21 4.67 7.43
CA ALA A 297 -1.41 3.38 6.79
C ALA A 297 -1.09 3.40 5.29
N VAL A 298 -0.58 2.26 4.81
CA VAL A 298 -0.41 1.97 3.38
C VAL A 298 -1.46 0.94 3.00
N ALA A 299 -2.35 1.29 2.08
CA ALA A 299 -3.45 0.43 1.65
C ALA A 299 -3.47 0.37 0.13
N VAL A 300 -3.52 -0.82 -0.45
CA VAL A 300 -3.50 -1.04 -1.90
C VAL A 300 -4.53 -2.11 -2.27
N HIS A 301 -5.20 -1.94 -3.41
CA HIS A 301 -6.08 -2.97 -3.96
C HIS A 301 -5.74 -3.23 -5.42
N LEU A 302 -5.54 -4.50 -5.77
CA LEU A 302 -5.21 -4.93 -7.11
C LEU A 302 -6.46 -4.90 -7.98
N HIS A 303 -6.62 -3.83 -8.77
CA HIS A 303 -7.66 -3.72 -9.80
C HIS A 303 -7.13 -2.88 -10.97
N SER A 304 -7.52 -3.23 -12.20
CA SER A 304 -7.05 -2.56 -13.42
C SER A 304 -7.42 -1.08 -13.49
N PHE A 305 -8.52 -0.69 -12.85
CA PHE A 305 -9.02 0.69 -12.85
C PHE A 305 -9.04 1.29 -11.44
N SER A 306 -8.18 0.78 -10.54
CA SER A 306 -8.17 1.18 -9.12
C SER A 306 -8.01 2.68 -8.89
N ALA A 307 -7.42 3.43 -9.82
CA ALA A 307 -7.25 4.88 -9.78
C ALA A 307 -7.84 5.57 -11.03
N GLN A 308 -8.85 4.97 -11.67
CA GLN A 308 -9.51 5.56 -12.85
C GLN A 308 -10.10 6.95 -12.56
N GLN A 309 -10.36 7.28 -11.30
CA GLN A 309 -10.76 8.61 -10.85
C GLN A 309 -10.29 8.80 -9.40
N LEU A 310 -10.19 10.06 -8.97
CA LEU A 310 -9.82 10.43 -7.59
C LEU A 310 -10.82 11.39 -6.93
N THR A 311 -12.02 11.54 -7.49
CA THR A 311 -13.05 12.52 -7.09
C THR A 311 -14.30 11.92 -6.43
N ASP A 312 -14.49 10.61 -6.51
CA ASP A 312 -15.64 9.87 -5.96
C ASP A 312 -15.15 8.84 -4.93
N ALA A 313 -15.63 8.98 -3.70
CA ALA A 313 -15.26 8.14 -2.55
C ALA A 313 -15.92 6.74 -2.56
N HIS A 314 -16.77 6.46 -3.55
CA HIS A 314 -17.55 5.22 -3.64
C HIS A 314 -17.28 4.42 -4.90
N LYS A 315 -16.35 4.84 -5.76
CA LYS A 315 -15.99 4.15 -7.00
C LYS A 315 -14.52 3.78 -7.05
N ASN A 316 -14.23 2.66 -7.72
CA ASN A 316 -12.89 2.09 -7.80
C ASN A 316 -12.28 1.92 -6.39
N TRP A 317 -10.97 2.15 -6.20
CA TRP A 317 -10.30 1.78 -4.96
C TRP A 317 -9.44 2.89 -4.33
N SER A 318 -8.64 3.60 -5.11
CA SER A 318 -7.63 4.52 -4.57
C SER A 318 -8.22 5.69 -3.80
N ALA A 319 -9.21 6.39 -4.38
CA ALA A 319 -9.92 7.46 -3.67
C ALA A 319 -10.64 6.96 -2.40
N PRO A 320 -11.45 5.90 -2.45
CA PRO A 320 -12.05 5.31 -1.25
C PRO A 320 -11.04 4.97 -0.15
N LEU A 321 -9.90 4.34 -0.47
CA LEU A 321 -8.87 4.00 0.51
C LEU A 321 -8.27 5.25 1.18
N LEU A 322 -8.01 6.31 0.39
CA LEU A 322 -7.54 7.60 0.90
C LEU A 322 -8.58 8.29 1.79
N VAL A 323 -9.87 8.24 1.40
CA VAL A 323 -10.99 8.75 2.21
C VAL A 323 -11.09 8.02 3.55
N ARG A 324 -10.81 6.71 3.58
CA ARG A 324 -10.68 5.90 4.80
C ARG A 324 -9.38 6.15 5.56
N GLY A 325 -8.58 7.12 5.16
CA GLY A 325 -7.45 7.63 5.92
C GLY A 325 -6.13 6.94 5.68
N ALA A 326 -6.00 6.12 4.62
CA ALA A 326 -4.70 5.68 4.15
C ALA A 326 -3.85 6.91 3.78
N ALA A 327 -2.58 6.92 4.20
CA ALA A 327 -1.65 7.99 3.85
C ALA A 327 -1.05 7.80 2.45
N ALA A 328 -1.02 6.54 1.98
CA ALA A 328 -0.42 6.18 0.71
C ALA A 328 -1.10 4.95 0.07
N THR A 329 -1.19 4.97 -1.26
CA THR A 329 -1.68 3.87 -2.12
C THR A 329 -1.00 3.95 -3.49
N VAL A 330 -1.07 2.87 -4.26
CA VAL A 330 -0.76 2.87 -5.70
C VAL A 330 -1.98 2.40 -6.48
N GLY A 331 -2.07 2.75 -7.75
CA GLY A 331 -3.19 2.31 -8.58
C GLY A 331 -2.96 2.49 -10.07
N ASN A 332 -4.01 2.29 -10.85
CA ASN A 332 -3.97 2.37 -12.30
C ASN A 332 -5.14 3.21 -12.84
N VAL A 333 -4.84 4.15 -13.73
CA VAL A 333 -5.82 5.11 -14.28
C VAL A 333 -6.59 4.59 -15.50
N TYR A 334 -6.00 3.60 -16.18
CA TYR A 334 -6.56 2.83 -17.30
C TYR A 334 -6.10 1.37 -17.18
N GLU A 335 -6.63 0.47 -18.02
CA GLU A 335 -6.25 -0.95 -18.06
C GLU A 335 -4.73 -1.14 -18.22
N PRO A 336 -4.03 -1.67 -17.20
CA PRO A 336 -2.59 -1.81 -17.20
C PRO A 336 -2.12 -3.15 -17.77
N TYR A 337 -2.93 -4.21 -17.76
CA TYR A 337 -2.50 -5.61 -17.71
C TYR A 337 -1.74 -5.95 -16.42
N LEU A 338 -2.03 -7.12 -15.82
CA LEU A 338 -1.51 -7.53 -14.50
C LEU A 338 0.02 -7.42 -14.41
N ASP A 339 0.73 -7.95 -15.41
CA ASP A 339 2.21 -7.95 -15.48
C ASP A 339 2.84 -6.56 -15.54
N LEU A 340 2.06 -5.51 -15.82
CA LEU A 340 2.55 -4.14 -15.94
C LEU A 340 2.08 -3.23 -14.78
N THR A 341 1.50 -3.83 -13.74
CA THR A 341 1.11 -3.14 -12.50
C THR A 341 2.26 -3.09 -11.49
N HIS A 342 2.02 -2.43 -10.35
CA HIS A 342 2.93 -2.50 -9.22
C HIS A 342 2.92 -3.92 -8.63
N HIS A 343 4.09 -4.53 -8.50
CA HIS A 343 4.31 -5.81 -7.82
C HIS A 343 4.31 -5.60 -6.31
N PHE A 344 3.24 -6.00 -5.65
CA PHE A 344 2.99 -5.63 -4.26
C PHE A 344 4.01 -6.19 -3.28
N GLU A 345 4.56 -7.37 -3.55
CA GLU A 345 5.62 -8.01 -2.79
C GLU A 345 6.93 -7.20 -2.83
N ILE A 346 7.25 -6.62 -3.99
CA ILE A 346 8.44 -5.75 -4.14
C ILE A 346 8.19 -4.43 -3.41
N LEU A 347 7.02 -3.81 -3.61
CA LEU A 347 6.62 -2.59 -2.91
C LEU A 347 6.75 -2.79 -1.39
N HIS A 348 6.17 -3.86 -0.88
CA HIS A 348 6.17 -4.19 0.54
C HIS A 348 7.59 -4.40 1.09
N ASP A 349 8.41 -5.20 0.41
CA ASP A 349 9.80 -5.45 0.81
C ASP A 349 10.62 -4.14 0.88
N ARG A 350 10.51 -3.25 -0.12
CA ARG A 350 11.24 -1.98 -0.12
C ARG A 350 10.77 -1.06 1.00
N LEU A 351 9.47 -1.03 1.30
CA LEU A 351 8.95 -0.29 2.45
C LEU A 351 9.51 -0.82 3.77
N LEU A 352 9.54 -2.14 3.99
CA LEU A 352 10.11 -2.75 5.20
C LEU A 352 11.62 -2.50 5.36
N LYS A 353 12.34 -2.35 4.24
CA LYS A 353 13.75 -1.91 4.22
C LYS A 353 13.92 -0.40 4.49
N GLY A 354 12.83 0.30 4.77
CA GLY A 354 12.83 1.71 5.14
C GLY A 354 13.07 2.64 3.97
N TRP A 355 12.77 2.22 2.73
CA TRP A 355 12.81 3.10 1.57
C TRP A 355 11.70 4.15 1.63
N THR A 356 11.87 5.25 0.90
CA THR A 356 10.78 6.21 0.72
C THR A 356 9.66 5.59 -0.12
N PHE A 357 8.43 6.08 0.05
CA PHE A 357 7.26 5.54 -0.65
C PHE A 357 7.42 5.63 -2.17
N ALA A 358 7.95 6.74 -2.69
CA ALA A 358 8.20 6.88 -4.12
C ALA A 358 9.27 5.90 -4.63
N GLU A 359 10.36 5.70 -3.89
CA GLU A 359 11.39 4.72 -4.27
C GLU A 359 10.83 3.29 -4.24
N ALA A 360 10.04 2.94 -3.22
CA ALA A 360 9.43 1.61 -3.12
C ALA A 360 8.40 1.37 -4.23
N ALA A 361 7.57 2.36 -4.55
CA ALA A 361 6.58 2.27 -5.62
C ALA A 361 7.24 2.11 -6.99
N TRP A 362 8.18 2.98 -7.34
CA TRP A 362 8.86 2.90 -8.63
C TRP A 362 9.81 1.72 -8.76
N ALA A 363 10.36 1.18 -7.66
CA ALA A 363 11.09 -0.09 -7.71
C ALA A 363 10.16 -1.29 -7.96
N SER A 364 8.84 -1.15 -7.75
CA SER A 364 7.87 -2.24 -7.85
C SER A 364 7.09 -2.31 -9.16
N ILE A 365 7.16 -1.29 -10.03
CA ILE A 365 6.45 -1.27 -11.31
C ILE A 365 7.41 -1.50 -12.49
N PRO A 366 7.14 -2.42 -13.43
CA PRO A 366 8.08 -2.74 -14.51
C PRO A 366 8.12 -1.74 -15.66
N VAL A 367 7.13 -0.85 -15.75
CA VAL A 367 6.98 0.09 -16.86
C VAL A 367 6.79 1.54 -16.41
N ALA A 368 7.09 2.46 -17.33
CA ALA A 368 6.78 3.88 -17.28
C ALA A 368 6.06 4.29 -18.57
N SER A 369 5.57 5.54 -18.66
CA SER A 369 4.72 5.98 -19.77
C SER A 369 3.49 5.09 -19.95
N TRP A 370 2.89 4.67 -18.83
CA TRP A 370 1.76 3.74 -18.81
C TRP A 370 0.73 4.15 -17.75
N GLN A 371 0.02 3.18 -17.18
CA GLN A 371 -1.21 3.47 -16.42
C GLN A 371 -0.99 3.63 -14.92
N GLY A 372 0.21 3.30 -14.41
CA GLY A 372 0.51 3.34 -12.98
C GLY A 372 0.52 4.75 -12.39
N VAL A 373 -0.03 4.90 -11.19
CA VAL A 373 0.03 6.14 -10.39
C VAL A 373 0.44 5.82 -8.95
N VAL A 374 1.24 6.74 -8.37
CA VAL A 374 1.73 6.68 -6.99
C VAL A 374 1.06 7.79 -6.19
N LEU A 375 0.23 7.44 -5.20
CA LEU A 375 -0.58 8.40 -4.43
C LEU A 375 -0.07 8.44 -2.99
N GLY A 376 0.54 9.55 -2.60
CA GLY A 376 1.16 9.72 -1.29
C GLY A 376 2.34 10.68 -1.33
N ASP A 377 2.83 11.02 -0.15
CA ASP A 377 4.06 11.80 0.03
C ASP A 377 5.28 10.99 -0.46
N PRO A 378 6.08 11.50 -1.43
CA PRO A 378 7.21 10.75 -1.98
C PRO A 378 8.31 10.46 -0.98
N LEU A 379 8.46 11.28 0.06
CA LEU A 379 9.47 11.13 1.10
C LEU A 379 9.00 10.22 2.23
N TYR A 380 7.74 9.76 2.22
CA TYR A 380 7.16 9.00 3.32
C TYR A 380 7.87 7.68 3.58
N ARG A 381 8.26 7.41 4.83
CA ARG A 381 8.93 6.18 5.27
C ARG A 381 8.16 5.50 6.41
N PRO A 382 7.11 4.71 6.12
CA PRO A 382 6.25 4.11 7.14
C PRO A 382 7.02 3.26 8.17
N PHE A 383 8.04 2.54 7.72
CA PHE A 383 8.81 1.59 8.53
C PHE A 383 10.21 2.10 8.90
N LEU A 384 10.44 3.41 8.86
CA LEU A 384 11.69 4.04 9.35
C LEU A 384 12.13 3.50 10.71
N HIS A 385 11.15 3.28 11.59
CA HIS A 385 11.35 2.89 12.98
C HIS A 385 10.91 1.44 13.28
N ILE A 386 10.89 0.56 12.27
CA ILE A 386 10.51 -0.86 12.46
C ILE A 386 11.48 -1.64 13.36
N ASP A 387 12.61 -1.03 13.72
CA ASP A 387 13.56 -1.51 14.73
C ASP A 387 13.22 -1.09 16.17
N GLY A 388 12.17 -0.28 16.34
CA GLY A 388 11.71 0.23 17.63
C GLY A 388 12.27 1.60 18.03
N THR A 389 13.10 2.24 17.18
CA THR A 389 13.77 3.52 17.51
C THR A 389 12.86 4.74 17.57
N GLY A 390 11.64 4.66 17.03
CA GLY A 390 10.67 5.75 17.04
C GLY A 390 10.07 5.97 18.43
N THR A 391 9.46 7.14 18.64
CA THR A 391 8.79 7.49 19.90
C THR A 391 7.77 6.43 20.32
N ASN A 392 7.85 5.97 21.56
CA ASN A 392 6.93 4.98 22.11
C ASN A 392 5.57 5.59 22.40
N ARG A 393 4.50 4.93 21.95
CA ARG A 393 3.11 5.26 22.32
C ARG A 393 2.42 4.04 22.94
N PRO A 394 1.59 4.21 23.98
CA PRO A 394 0.94 3.10 24.66
C PRO A 394 0.14 2.18 23.72
N GLU A 395 -0.57 2.74 22.75
CA GLU A 395 -1.39 2.03 21.76
C GLU A 395 -0.57 1.18 20.77
N ASP A 396 0.74 1.42 20.65
CA ASP A 396 1.63 0.67 19.76
C ASP A 396 2.39 -0.45 20.50
N ARG A 397 2.28 -0.50 21.85
CA ARG A 397 3.13 -1.34 22.71
C ARG A 397 3.13 -2.81 22.31
N ASP A 398 1.96 -3.38 22.08
CA ASP A 398 1.82 -4.82 21.86
C ASP A 398 2.27 -5.20 20.43
N PHE A 399 2.03 -4.34 19.43
CA PHE A 399 2.61 -4.50 18.09
C PHE A 399 4.14 -4.41 18.10
N ARG A 400 4.69 -3.45 18.85
CA ARG A 400 6.14 -3.33 19.08
C ARG A 400 6.71 -4.56 19.77
N ALA A 401 6.00 -5.15 20.71
CA ALA A 401 6.42 -6.36 21.41
C ALA A 401 6.48 -7.58 20.46
N LEU A 402 5.50 -7.75 19.55
CA LEU A 402 5.55 -8.79 18.51
C LEU A 402 6.81 -8.62 17.64
N ARG A 403 7.06 -7.40 17.16
CA ARG A 403 8.26 -7.08 16.37
C ARG A 403 9.56 -7.35 17.15
N ALA A 404 9.63 -6.91 18.41
CA ALA A 404 10.79 -7.12 19.26
C ALA A 404 11.08 -8.61 19.45
N ALA A 405 10.04 -9.43 19.68
CA ALA A 405 10.18 -10.87 19.80
C ALA A 405 10.70 -11.51 18.50
N SER A 406 10.20 -11.10 17.32
CA SER A 406 10.71 -11.58 16.04
C SER A 406 12.16 -11.20 15.76
N ARG A 407 12.62 -10.04 16.26
CA ARG A 407 14.03 -9.63 16.17
C ARG A 407 14.94 -10.36 17.15
N GLN A 408 14.45 -10.61 18.37
CA GLN A 408 15.24 -11.24 19.41
C GLN A 408 15.41 -12.75 19.16
N TRP A 409 14.40 -13.38 18.57
CA TRP A 409 14.36 -14.82 18.27
C TRP A 409 13.94 -15.04 16.81
N PRO A 410 14.82 -14.72 15.83
CA PRO A 410 14.48 -14.85 14.42
C PRO A 410 14.27 -16.32 14.01
N ASP A 411 15.15 -17.22 14.47
CA ASP A 411 15.18 -18.64 14.08
C ASP A 411 14.68 -19.58 15.19
N GLU A 412 14.33 -19.06 16.37
CA GLU A 412 13.85 -19.83 17.52
C GLU A 412 12.33 -19.68 17.69
N SER A 413 11.55 -20.15 16.70
CA SER A 413 10.09 -19.93 16.65
C SER A 413 9.35 -20.47 17.88
N ALA A 414 9.78 -21.61 18.44
CA ALA A 414 9.20 -22.19 19.65
C ALA A 414 9.42 -21.29 20.88
N LEU A 415 10.66 -20.82 21.08
CA LEU A 415 10.99 -19.91 22.18
C LEU A 415 10.27 -18.57 22.02
N ARG A 416 10.26 -18.01 20.81
CA ARG A 416 9.52 -16.79 20.49
C ARG A 416 8.05 -16.91 20.90
N ARG A 417 7.40 -18.02 20.54
CA ARG A 417 6.00 -18.29 20.89
C ARG A 417 5.77 -18.45 22.38
N GLU A 418 6.67 -19.15 23.08
CA GLU A 418 6.63 -19.28 24.55
C GLU A 418 6.69 -17.91 25.24
N LYS A 419 7.56 -17.01 24.76
CA LYS A 419 7.68 -15.67 25.33
C LYS A 419 6.48 -14.79 25.01
N ILE A 420 5.96 -14.85 23.78
CA ILE A 420 4.74 -14.11 23.42
C ILE A 420 3.53 -14.65 24.17
N SER A 421 3.39 -15.97 24.34
CA SER A 421 2.26 -16.58 25.04
C SER A 421 2.23 -16.22 26.52
N GLY A 422 3.37 -16.32 27.20
CA GLY A 422 3.51 -15.90 28.59
C GLY A 422 3.22 -14.40 28.77
N ALA A 423 3.66 -13.56 27.84
CA ALA A 423 3.34 -12.14 27.84
C ALA A 423 1.84 -11.86 27.60
N ALA A 424 1.23 -12.53 26.62
CA ALA A 424 -0.18 -12.40 26.29
C ALA A 424 -1.07 -12.73 27.49
N GLU A 425 -0.78 -13.82 28.21
CA GLU A 425 -1.56 -14.23 29.38
C GLU A 425 -1.35 -13.33 30.59
N LYS A 426 -0.09 -12.94 30.86
CA LYS A 426 0.24 -12.06 31.99
C LYS A 426 -0.38 -10.67 31.82
N LEU A 427 -0.34 -10.14 30.60
CA LEU A 427 -0.84 -8.81 30.28
C LEU A 427 -2.31 -8.80 29.89
N LYS A 428 -2.93 -9.97 29.69
CA LYS A 428 -4.27 -10.12 29.09
C LYS A 428 -4.37 -9.34 27.78
N SER A 429 -3.37 -9.47 26.92
CA SER A 429 -3.30 -8.74 25.65
C SER A 429 -3.98 -9.52 24.53
N GLY A 430 -5.08 -8.97 24.03
CA GLY A 430 -5.77 -9.51 22.85
C GLY A 430 -4.91 -9.46 21.58
N ILE A 431 -4.09 -8.41 21.41
CA ILE A 431 -3.19 -8.26 20.25
C ILE A 431 -2.11 -9.34 20.25
N LEU A 432 -1.47 -9.62 21.39
CA LEU A 432 -0.43 -10.66 21.46
C LEU A 432 -1.02 -12.07 21.27
N ALA A 433 -2.16 -12.34 21.91
CA ALA A 433 -2.86 -13.62 21.77
C ALA A 433 -3.30 -13.86 20.33
N GLU A 434 -3.82 -12.83 19.67
CA GLU A 434 -4.22 -12.90 18.28
C GLU A 434 -3.02 -13.04 17.33
N GLY A 435 -1.92 -12.33 17.56
CA GLY A 435 -0.69 -12.50 16.79
C GLY A 435 -0.19 -13.95 16.80
N LEU A 436 -0.32 -14.65 17.94
CA LEU A 436 -0.06 -16.09 18.03
C LEU A 436 -1.06 -16.91 17.20
N ALA A 437 -2.36 -16.64 17.34
CA ALA A 437 -3.40 -17.33 16.60
C ALA A 437 -3.19 -17.24 15.07
N LEU A 438 -2.93 -16.03 14.56
CA LEU A 438 -2.68 -15.78 13.15
C LEU A 438 -1.44 -16.54 12.65
N GLY A 439 -0.38 -16.60 13.46
CA GLY A 439 0.80 -17.39 13.13
C GLY A 439 0.52 -18.90 13.08
N TYR A 440 -0.34 -19.43 13.95
CA TYR A 440 -0.76 -20.83 13.90
C TYR A 440 -1.71 -21.13 12.73
N LEU A 441 -2.58 -20.18 12.34
CA LEU A 441 -3.43 -20.31 11.17
C LEU A 441 -2.60 -20.48 9.89
N GLU A 442 -1.58 -19.64 9.69
CA GLU A 442 -0.73 -19.72 8.50
C GLU A 442 0.10 -21.01 8.47
N GLU A 443 0.50 -21.54 9.63
CA GLU A 443 1.14 -22.85 9.74
C GLU A 443 0.16 -24.04 9.71
N ARG A 444 -1.15 -23.79 9.60
CA ARG A 444 -2.22 -24.80 9.60
C ARG A 444 -2.31 -25.63 10.90
N ASP A 445 -1.82 -25.10 12.03
CA ASP A 445 -2.02 -25.69 13.36
C ASP A 445 -3.36 -25.22 13.95
N ILE A 446 -4.44 -25.84 13.47
CA ILE A 446 -5.82 -25.41 13.74
C ILE A 446 -6.19 -25.47 15.23
N ASP A 447 -5.70 -26.48 15.96
CA ASP A 447 -6.03 -26.63 17.38
C ASP A 447 -5.43 -25.49 18.21
N LYS A 448 -4.17 -25.14 17.96
CA LYS A 448 -3.55 -23.98 18.63
C LYS A 448 -4.12 -22.66 18.14
N ALA A 449 -4.46 -22.54 16.86
CA ALA A 449 -5.14 -21.37 16.34
C ALA A 449 -6.46 -21.12 17.07
N ARG A 450 -7.33 -22.13 17.19
CA ARG A 450 -8.61 -22.04 17.93
C ARG A 450 -8.41 -21.66 19.39
N LEU A 451 -7.44 -22.28 20.07
CA LEU A 451 -7.11 -21.95 21.46
C LEU A 451 -6.77 -20.46 21.62
N TRP A 452 -5.89 -19.94 20.76
CA TRP A 452 -5.43 -18.57 20.87
C TRP A 452 -6.45 -17.54 20.35
N LEU A 453 -7.30 -17.88 19.37
CA LEU A 453 -8.45 -17.07 18.99
C LEU A 453 -9.45 -16.92 20.16
N GLY A 454 -9.71 -18.02 20.89
CA GLY A 454 -10.54 -17.99 22.10
C GLY A 454 -9.97 -17.06 23.17
N LYS A 455 -8.66 -17.18 23.48
CA LYS A 455 -7.98 -16.28 24.42
C LYS A 455 -7.98 -14.83 23.94
N ALA A 456 -7.71 -14.58 22.66
CA ALA A 456 -7.74 -13.23 22.09
C ALA A 456 -9.12 -12.59 22.26
N LYS A 457 -10.19 -13.35 22.02
CA LYS A 457 -11.57 -12.90 22.21
C LYS A 457 -11.89 -12.56 23.66
N GLU A 458 -11.37 -13.34 24.62
CA GLU A 458 -11.51 -13.05 26.04
C GLU A 458 -10.75 -11.78 26.45
N PHE A 459 -9.57 -11.57 25.87
CA PHE A 459 -8.66 -10.47 26.24
C PHE A 459 -8.96 -9.15 25.54
N HIS A 460 -9.57 -9.19 24.34
CA HIS A 460 -10.01 -7.98 23.66
C HIS A 460 -11.18 -7.33 24.41
N GLU A 461 -11.21 -6.00 24.42
CA GLU A 461 -12.31 -5.25 25.05
C GLU A 461 -13.37 -4.85 24.03
N ARG A 462 -12.95 -4.36 22.85
CA ARG A 462 -13.84 -3.85 21.80
C ARG A 462 -14.68 -4.97 21.18
N PRO A 463 -16.01 -4.78 21.01
CA PRO A 463 -16.88 -5.75 20.33
C PRO A 463 -16.41 -6.13 18.92
N GLU A 464 -15.84 -5.20 18.16
CA GLU A 464 -15.33 -5.41 16.80
C GLU A 464 -14.15 -6.40 16.79
N ASP A 465 -13.23 -6.29 17.75
CA ASP A 465 -12.11 -7.22 17.88
C ASP A 465 -12.60 -8.63 18.28
N LYS A 466 -13.60 -8.72 19.16
CA LYS A 466 -14.21 -10.01 19.55
C LYS A 466 -14.95 -10.65 18.40
N LEU A 467 -15.74 -9.87 17.66
CA LEU A 467 -16.43 -10.28 16.45
C LEU A 467 -15.43 -10.80 15.42
N ARG A 468 -14.29 -10.10 15.24
CA ARG A 468 -13.25 -10.56 14.32
C ARG A 468 -12.68 -11.92 14.71
N GLN A 469 -12.52 -12.22 16.01
CA GLN A 469 -12.09 -13.56 16.44
C GLN A 469 -13.14 -14.62 16.11
N ASP A 470 -14.43 -14.30 16.29
CA ASP A 470 -15.52 -15.20 15.91
C ASP A 470 -15.56 -15.43 14.40
N ILE A 471 -15.35 -14.40 13.59
CA ILE A 471 -15.24 -14.51 12.13
C ILE A 471 -14.06 -15.42 11.73
N GLN A 472 -12.91 -15.31 12.39
CA GLN A 472 -11.76 -16.20 12.13
C GLN A 472 -12.08 -17.66 12.49
N LEU A 473 -12.76 -17.91 13.61
CA LEU A 473 -13.21 -19.26 13.97
C LEU A 473 -14.23 -19.81 12.95
N ILE A 474 -15.14 -18.97 12.47
CA ILE A 474 -16.09 -19.33 11.41
C ILE A 474 -15.36 -19.64 10.10
N ALA A 475 -14.34 -18.86 9.76
CA ALA A 475 -13.52 -19.07 8.56
C ALA A 475 -12.84 -20.46 8.58
N ILE A 476 -12.32 -20.89 9.75
CA ILE A 476 -11.78 -22.25 9.92
C ILE A 476 -12.84 -23.32 9.56
N GLU A 477 -14.06 -23.20 10.08
CA GLU A 477 -15.13 -24.16 9.76
C GLU A 477 -15.49 -24.15 8.27
N ARG A 478 -15.50 -22.97 7.64
CA ARG A 478 -15.74 -22.82 6.20
C ARG A 478 -14.64 -23.49 5.38
N GLU A 479 -13.37 -23.27 5.72
CA GLU A 479 -12.23 -23.92 5.05
C GLU A 479 -12.28 -25.44 5.20
N MET A 480 -12.68 -25.93 6.38
CA MET A 480 -12.91 -27.36 6.64
C MET A 480 -14.19 -27.92 6.00
N LYS A 481 -14.97 -27.08 5.28
CA LYS A 481 -16.27 -27.41 4.67
C LYS A 481 -17.32 -27.91 5.67
N ASN A 482 -17.20 -27.50 6.93
CA ASN A 482 -18.15 -27.81 7.99
C ASN A 482 -19.29 -26.76 8.03
N ASN A 483 -20.08 -26.69 6.96
CA ASN A 483 -21.13 -25.69 6.81
C ASN A 483 -22.15 -25.66 7.96
N PRO A 484 -22.61 -26.80 8.52
CA PRO A 484 -23.55 -26.76 9.65
C PRO A 484 -22.98 -26.04 10.87
N ALA A 485 -21.70 -26.24 11.20
CA ALA A 485 -21.05 -25.54 12.29
C ALA A 485 -20.86 -24.06 11.97
N ALA A 486 -20.39 -23.73 10.75
CA ALA A 486 -20.22 -22.35 10.32
C ALA A 486 -21.54 -21.55 10.39
N ILE A 487 -22.64 -22.11 9.87
CA ILE A 487 -23.97 -21.49 9.91
C ILE A 487 -24.43 -21.27 11.35
N LYS A 488 -24.27 -22.27 12.22
CA LYS A 488 -24.61 -22.14 13.64
C LYS A 488 -23.84 -20.99 14.30
N MET A 489 -22.53 -20.95 14.09
CA MET A 489 -21.66 -19.92 14.66
C MET A 489 -21.97 -18.52 14.11
N LEU A 490 -22.30 -18.40 12.83
CA LEU A 490 -22.75 -17.14 12.22
C LEU A 490 -24.03 -16.60 12.89
N ARG A 491 -25.01 -17.47 13.14
CA ARG A 491 -26.26 -17.09 13.82
C ARG A 491 -26.01 -16.66 15.26
N GLU A 492 -25.24 -17.43 16.02
CA GLU A 492 -24.86 -17.09 17.41
C GLU A 492 -24.06 -15.77 17.49
N ALA A 493 -23.15 -15.53 16.55
CA ALA A 493 -22.41 -14.28 16.47
C ALA A 493 -23.35 -13.11 16.13
N LYS A 494 -24.33 -13.30 15.24
CA LYS A 494 -25.31 -12.27 14.89
C LYS A 494 -26.22 -11.90 16.06
N GLU A 495 -26.62 -12.87 16.87
CA GLU A 495 -27.35 -12.62 18.13
C GLU A 495 -26.49 -11.82 19.11
N ARG A 496 -25.20 -12.13 19.21
CA ARG A 496 -24.27 -11.48 20.16
C ARG A 496 -23.88 -10.06 19.75
N TYR A 497 -23.64 -9.80 18.47
CA TYR A 497 -23.08 -8.54 17.97
C TYR A 497 -24.06 -7.74 17.11
N GLY A 498 -25.31 -8.16 16.94
CA GLY A 498 -26.27 -7.53 16.02
C GLY A 498 -26.55 -6.04 16.26
N SER A 499 -26.08 -5.46 17.37
CA SER A 499 -26.16 -4.03 17.66
C SER A 499 -25.04 -3.17 17.06
N ILE A 500 -23.96 -3.75 16.53
CA ILE A 500 -22.85 -3.00 15.92
C ILE A 500 -22.87 -3.10 14.39
N PRO A 501 -22.45 -2.06 13.63
CA PRO A 501 -22.45 -2.09 12.17
C PRO A 501 -21.64 -3.24 11.55
N ALA A 502 -20.56 -3.66 12.23
CA ALA A 502 -19.71 -4.75 11.76
C ALA A 502 -20.41 -6.12 11.72
N ALA A 503 -21.55 -6.29 12.41
CA ALA A 503 -22.32 -7.53 12.34
C ALA A 503 -22.93 -7.79 10.95
N ASP A 504 -23.00 -6.79 10.08
CA ASP A 504 -23.38 -6.96 8.67
C ASP A 504 -22.45 -7.94 7.94
N ALA A 505 -21.18 -8.03 8.34
CA ALA A 505 -20.21 -8.97 7.79
C ALA A 505 -20.67 -10.43 7.94
N LEU A 506 -21.35 -10.74 9.04
CA LEU A 506 -21.89 -12.09 9.30
C LEU A 506 -23.05 -12.42 8.36
N SER A 507 -23.87 -11.44 8.00
CA SER A 507 -24.99 -11.66 7.09
C SER A 507 -24.50 -12.03 5.69
N GLY A 508 -23.45 -11.36 5.19
CA GLY A 508 -22.87 -11.68 3.88
C GLY A 508 -22.40 -13.14 3.75
N TRP A 509 -21.75 -13.69 4.78
CA TRP A 509 -21.37 -15.11 4.78
C TRP A 509 -22.54 -16.05 5.03
N LEU A 510 -23.54 -15.64 5.81
CA LEU A 510 -24.74 -16.44 6.01
C LEU A 510 -25.51 -16.59 4.69
N ASP A 511 -25.64 -15.52 3.90
CA ASP A 511 -26.32 -15.54 2.60
C ASP A 511 -25.62 -16.46 1.58
N ILE A 512 -24.29 -16.63 1.70
CA ILE A 512 -23.50 -17.56 0.87
C ILE A 512 -23.73 -19.02 1.29
N LEU A 513 -23.76 -19.30 2.60
CA LEU A 513 -23.82 -20.67 3.12
C LEU A 513 -25.26 -21.20 3.27
N ASP A 514 -26.23 -20.31 3.46
CA ASP A 514 -27.64 -20.58 3.73
C ASP A 514 -28.50 -19.53 2.99
N PRO A 515 -28.54 -19.58 1.64
CA PRO A 515 -29.18 -18.55 0.84
C PRO A 515 -30.68 -18.49 1.10
N PRO A 516 -31.29 -17.29 1.12
CA PRO A 516 -32.72 -17.16 1.31
C PRO A 516 -33.50 -17.88 0.20
N PRO A 517 -34.72 -18.38 0.49
CA PRO A 517 -35.55 -19.01 -0.53
C PRO A 517 -35.80 -18.03 -1.68
N PRO A 518 -35.84 -18.52 -2.94
CA PRO A 518 -36.08 -17.65 -4.09
C PRO A 518 -37.43 -16.94 -3.96
N PRO A 519 -37.55 -15.69 -4.45
CA PRO A 519 -38.83 -15.00 -4.43
C PRO A 519 -39.88 -15.83 -5.20
N PRO A 520 -41.15 -15.84 -4.76
CA PRO A 520 -42.20 -16.58 -5.44
C PRO A 520 -42.28 -16.14 -6.90
N ALA A 521 -42.42 -17.13 -7.80
CA ALA A 521 -42.46 -16.88 -9.24
C ALA A 521 -43.55 -15.87 -9.59
N ASP A 522 -43.19 -14.83 -10.33
CA ASP A 522 -44.16 -13.86 -10.87
C ASP A 522 -45.04 -14.59 -11.90
N PRO A 523 -46.34 -14.80 -11.61
CA PRO A 523 -47.24 -15.55 -12.49
C PRO A 523 -47.48 -14.85 -13.83
N THR A 524 -46.99 -13.61 -14.01
CA THR A 524 -47.13 -12.84 -15.25
C THR A 524 -45.93 -12.96 -16.19
N LYS A 525 -44.81 -13.56 -15.75
CA LYS A 525 -43.63 -13.79 -16.60
C LYS A 525 -43.71 -15.15 -17.28
N ILE A 526 -44.09 -15.15 -18.57
CA ILE A 526 -43.98 -16.33 -19.43
C ILE A 526 -42.48 -16.66 -19.62
N PRO A 527 -42.03 -17.91 -19.44
CA PRO A 527 -40.65 -18.30 -19.67
C PRO A 527 -40.23 -17.96 -21.11
N LYS A 528 -39.11 -17.25 -21.28
CA LYS A 528 -38.49 -17.07 -22.60
C LYS A 528 -37.98 -18.44 -23.06
N GLN A 529 -38.48 -18.91 -24.20
CA GLN A 529 -37.98 -20.10 -24.91
C GLN A 529 -36.60 -19.84 -25.51
#